data_AF-A0A1H8HLA0-F1
#
_entry.id   AF-A0A1H8HLA0-F1
#
_cell.length_a   1.000
_cell.length_b   1.000
_cell.length_c   1.000
_cell.angle_alpha   90.00
_cell.angle_beta   90.00
_cell.angle_gamma   90.00
#
_symmetry.space_group_name_H-M   'P 1'
#
loop_
_entity.id
_entity.type
_entity.pdbx_description
1 polymer ?
#
loop_
_entity_poly.entity_id
_entity_poly.type
_entity_poly.pdbx_seq_one_letter_code
_entity_poly.pdbx_strand_id
1 'polypeptide(L)' 'MLIGVEKRFIFVSNTKAASTSVEHLLMPYTEVVCLGNSERKHRPMKKVLTSFPFLFDQPKFQPESFFRFGVMRHPLEWI' A
#
# COMPACT_ATOMS: atom_id res chain seq x y z
N MET A 1 -1.91 -4.12 0.15
CA MET A 1 -1.49 -2.70 0.28
C MET A 1 -1.79 -2.25 1.69
N LEU A 2 -0.91 -1.45 2.29
CA LEU A 2 -1.07 -0.91 3.64
C LEU A 2 -1.00 0.63 3.59
N ILE A 3 -1.83 1.32 4.36
CA ILE A 3 -1.78 2.78 4.53
C ILE A 3 -1.68 3.09 6.03
N GLY A 4 -0.55 3.72 6.40
CA GLY A 4 -0.33 4.31 7.71
C GLY A 4 -0.72 5.79 7.70
N VAL A 5 -1.87 6.13 8.26
CA VAL A 5 -2.43 7.48 8.36
C VAL A 5 -1.65 8.32 9.37
N GLU A 6 -1.40 7.80 10.57
CA GLU A 6 -0.63 8.52 11.60
C GLU A 6 0.82 8.74 11.14
N LYS A 7 1.45 7.68 10.63
CA LYS A 7 2.87 7.68 10.21
C LYS A 7 3.10 8.15 8.77
N ARG A 8 2.03 8.55 8.06
CA ARG A 8 2.08 9.12 6.70
C ARG A 8 2.82 8.26 5.68
N PHE A 9 2.46 6.98 5.58
CA PHE A 9 3.01 6.10 4.54
C PHE A 9 1.96 5.30 3.77
N ILE A 10 2.32 4.92 2.55
CA ILE A 10 1.58 3.98 1.72
C ILE A 10 2.56 2.91 1.23
N PHE A 11 2.35 1.67 1.65
CA PHE A 11 3.12 0.52 1.18
C PHE A 11 2.37 -0.22 0.07
N VAL A 12 2.92 -0.16 -1.14
CA VAL A 12 2.40 -0.82 -2.33
C VAL A 12 2.93 -2.24 -2.40
N SER A 13 2.05 -3.19 -2.11
CA SER A 13 2.35 -4.63 -2.17
C SER A 13 2.29 -5.14 -3.60
N ASN A 14 3.43 -5.31 -4.26
CA ASN A 14 3.52 -5.92 -5.58
C ASN A 14 3.40 -7.46 -5.50
N THR A 15 2.82 -8.09 -6.52
CA THR A 15 2.77 -9.56 -6.64
C THR A 15 4.18 -10.13 -6.76
N LYS A 16 4.42 -11.32 -6.19
CA LYS A 16 5.69 -12.08 -6.26
C LYS A 16 6.97 -11.30 -5.90
N ALA A 17 6.84 -10.18 -5.18
CA ALA A 17 7.99 -9.33 -4.80
C ALA A 17 8.39 -9.52 -3.33
N ALA A 18 8.08 -10.67 -2.72
CA ALA A 18 8.29 -10.94 -1.29
C ALA A 18 7.66 -9.88 -0.35
N SER A 19 6.58 -9.24 -0.79
CA SER A 19 5.90 -8.15 -0.07
C SER A 19 5.31 -8.58 1.28
N THR A 20 4.97 -9.86 1.45
CA THR A 20 4.37 -10.40 2.70
C THR A 20 5.22 -10.14 3.94
N SER A 21 6.55 -10.27 3.86
CA SER A 21 7.42 -10.04 5.03
C SER A 21 7.41 -8.58 5.47
N VAL A 22 7.40 -7.65 4.51
CA VAL A 22 7.29 -6.21 4.78
C VAL A 22 5.91 -5.87 5.34
N GLU A 23 4.86 -6.51 4.84
CA GLU A 23 3.51 -6.31 5.37
C GLU A 23 3.39 -6.69 6.85
N HIS A 24 3.93 -7.86 7.23
CA HIS A 24 3.91 -8.30 8.63
C HIS A 24 4.62 -7.31 9.56
N LEU A 25 5.73 -6.71 9.12
CA LEU A 25 6.46 -5.71 9.90
C LEU A 25 5.71 -4.37 10.02
N LEU A 26 4.96 -3.98 8.98
CA LEU A 26 4.25 -2.69 8.93
C LEU A 26 2.85 -2.75 9.54
N MET A 27 2.26 -3.94 9.68
CA MET A 27 0.92 -4.15 10.23
C MET A 27 0.64 -3.37 11.53
N PRO A 28 1.53 -3.34 12.55
CA PRO A 28 1.30 -2.60 13.78
C PRO A 28 1.22 -1.08 13.62
N TYR A 29 1.68 -0.55 12.48
CA TYR A 29 1.76 0.89 12.18
C TYR A 29 0.77 1.31 11.10
N THR A 30 -0.22 0.46 10.80
CA THR A 30 -1.16 0.63 9.69
C THR A 30 -2.60 0.67 10.17
N GLU A 31 -3.37 1.66 9.72
CA GLU A 31 -4.81 1.79 10.01
C GLU A 31 -5.68 1.25 8.88
N VAL A 32 -5.21 1.33 7.62
CA VAL A 32 -5.94 0.76 6.48
C VAL A 32 -5.17 -0.41 5.88
N VAL A 33 -5.79 -1.58 5.95
CA VAL A 33 -5.21 -2.83 5.46
C VAL A 33 -6.06 -3.36 4.30
N CYS A 34 -5.54 -3.30 3.08
CA CYS A 34 -6.20 -3.92 1.91
C CYS A 34 -5.89 -5.42 1.88
N LEU A 35 -6.63 -6.21 2.65
CA LEU A 35 -6.55 -7.67 2.71
C LEU A 35 -7.56 -8.37 1.79
N GLY A 36 -7.41 -9.69 1.65
CA GLY A 36 -8.32 -10.56 0.92
C GLY A 36 -7.61 -11.32 -0.20
N ASN A 37 -8.31 -11.53 -1.32
CA ASN A 37 -7.75 -12.17 -2.50
C ASN A 37 -6.60 -11.35 -3.11
N SER A 38 -5.79 -11.99 -3.96
CA SER A 38 -4.67 -11.36 -4.67
C SER A 38 -5.10 -10.08 -5.41
N GLU A 39 -6.30 -10.08 -5.99
CA GLU A 39 -6.87 -8.93 -6.69
C GLU A 39 -7.19 -7.73 -5.80
N ARG A 40 -7.47 -7.94 -4.51
CA ARG A 40 -7.65 -6.87 -3.52
C ARG A 40 -6.33 -6.40 -2.94
N LYS A 41 -5.43 -7.36 -2.66
CA LYS A 41 -4.12 -7.11 -2.06
C LYS A 41 -3.21 -6.30 -2.98
N HIS A 42 -3.19 -6.65 -4.27
CA HIS A 42 -2.25 -6.12 -5.26
C HIS A 42 -2.91 -5.12 -6.22
N ARG A 43 -3.94 -4.39 -5.77
CA ARG A 43 -4.57 -3.37 -6.60
C ARG A 43 -3.58 -2.26 -6.97
N PRO A 44 -3.67 -1.70 -8.18
CA PRO A 44 -2.96 -0.47 -8.52
C PRO A 44 -3.29 0.63 -7.53
N MET A 45 -2.27 1.35 -7.05
CA MET A 45 -2.42 2.43 -6.06
C MET A 45 -3.49 3.44 -6.47
N LYS A 46 -3.53 3.85 -7.74
CA LYS A 46 -4.54 4.79 -8.27
C LYS A 46 -5.97 4.35 -7.96
N LYS A 47 -6.28 3.04 -8.09
CA LYS A 47 -7.62 2.49 -7.78
C LYS A 47 -7.90 2.45 -6.28
N VAL A 48 -6.85 2.25 -5.47
CA VAL A 48 -6.98 2.26 -4.01
C VAL A 48 -7.27 3.68 -3.53
N LEU A 49 -6.52 4.69 -3.98
CA LEU A 49 -6.73 6.09 -3.60
C LEU A 49 -8.17 6.55 -3.88
N THR A 50 -8.71 6.23 -5.05
CA THR A 50 -10.11 6.56 -5.42
C THR A 50 -11.15 5.80 -4.59
N SER A 51 -10.76 4.74 -3.86
CA SER A 51 -11.66 4.00 -2.96
C SER A 51 -11.77 4.64 -1.57
N PHE A 52 -10.89 5.60 -1.24
CA PHE A 52 -10.84 6.26 0.08
C PHE A 52 -10.94 7.80 -0.04
N PRO A 53 -11.98 8.34 -0.70
CA PRO A 53 -12.14 9.80 -0.84
C PRO A 53 -12.23 10.49 0.52
N PHE A 54 -12.85 9.85 1.52
CA PHE A 54 -12.95 10.40 2.88
C PHE A 54 -11.57 10.69 3.51
N LEU A 55 -10.52 9.98 3.11
CA LEU A 55 -9.16 10.18 3.60
C LEU A 55 -8.43 11.14 2.67
N PHE A 56 -8.35 10.81 1.38
CA PHE A 56 -7.44 11.47 0.45
C PHE A 56 -7.95 12.81 -0.11
N ASP A 57 -9.25 13.11 0.00
CA ASP A 57 -9.78 14.42 -0.40
C ASP A 57 -9.60 15.48 0.70
N GLN A 58 -9.17 15.08 1.91
CA GLN A 58 -8.86 16.04 2.97
C GLN A 58 -7.57 16.80 2.63
N PRO A 59 -7.52 18.14 2.78
CA PRO A 59 -6.36 18.94 2.40
C PRO A 59 -5.03 18.49 3.02
N LYS A 60 -5.08 18.01 4.28
CA LYS A 60 -3.89 17.54 4.99
C LYS A 60 -3.51 16.10 4.67
N PHE A 61 -4.32 15.34 3.95
CA PHE A 61 -4.14 13.90 3.70
C PHE A 61 -4.14 13.58 2.21
N GLN A 62 -3.81 14.54 1.35
CA GLN A 62 -3.61 14.28 -0.07
C GLN A 62 -2.54 13.18 -0.26
N PRO A 63 -2.68 12.30 -1.27
CA PRO A 63 -1.76 11.18 -1.50
C PRO A 63 -0.28 11.58 -1.59
N GLU A 64 0.01 12.79 -2.06
CA GLU A 64 1.33 13.38 -2.21
C GLU A 64 1.99 13.70 -0.86
N SER A 65 1.19 13.86 0.20
CA SER A 65 1.68 14.07 1.57
C SER A 65 2.18 12.79 2.26
N PHE A 66 2.02 11.62 1.61
CA PHE A 66 2.43 10.32 2.14
C PHE A 66 3.74 9.85 1.51
N PHE A 67 4.61 9.26 2.33
CA PHE A 67 5.75 8.51 1.84
C PHE A 67 5.29 7.20 1.18
N ARG A 68 5.53 7.08 -0.13
CA ARG A 68 5.06 5.94 -0.94
C ARG A 68 6.24 5.05 -1.26
N PHE A 69 6.13 3.78 -0.93
CA PHE A 69 7.19 2.81 -1.21
C PHE A 69 6.62 1.43 -1.48
N GLY A 70 7.46 0.58 -2.05
CA GLY A 70 7.15 -0.80 -2.36
C GLY A 70 8.43 -1.59 -2.56
N VAL A 71 8.27 -2.89 -2.74
CA VAL A 71 9.37 -3.79 -3.07
C VAL A 71 9.30 -4.18 -4.53
N MET A 72 10.46 -4.23 -5.17
CA MET A 72 10.61 -4.81 -6.49
C MET A 72 11.56 -6.00 -6.39
N ARG A 73 11.24 -7.05 -7.14
CA ARG A 73 12.12 -8.20 -7.32
C ARG A 73 12.76 -8.11 -8.69
N HIS A 74 13.97 -8.64 -8.82
CA HIS A 74 14.63 -8.74 -10.11
C HIS A 74 13.68 -9.41 -11.13
N PRO A 75 13.44 -8.84 -12.33
CA PRO A 75 12.40 -9.33 -13.24
C PRO A 75 12.54 -10.81 -13.61
N LEU A 76 13.78 -11.29 -13.76
CA LEU A 76 14.04 -12.72 -14.05
C LEU A 76 13.64 -13.67 -12.91
N GLU A 77 13.64 -13.20 -11.66
CA GLU A 77 13.20 -14.02 -10.53
C GLU A 77 11.70 -13.87 -10.23
N TRP A 78 11.03 -12.94 -10.90
CA TRP A 78 9.62 -12.63 -10.70
C TRP A 78 8.69 -13.51 -11.55
N ILE A 79 9.14 -13.86 -12.76
CA ILE A 79 8.41 -14.74 -13.71
C ILE A 79 8.27 -16.13 -13.08
#